data_AF-A0A3N1U5F3-F1
#
_entry.id   AF-A0A3N1U5F3-F1
#
_cell.length_a   1.000
_cell.length_b   1.000
_cell.length_c   1.000
_cell.angle_alpha   90.00
_cell.angle_beta   90.00
_cell.angle_gamma   90.00
#
_symmetry.space_group_name_H-M   'P 1'
#
loop_
_entity.id
_entity.type
_entity.pdbx_description
1 polymer ?
#
loop_
_entity_poly.entity_id
_entity_poly.type
_entity_poly.pdbx_seq_one_letter_code
_entity_poly.pdbx_strand_id
1 'polypeptide(L)'
;MPIGPFAARPVPDCSYGGIVRHRVTAAALAALTAAAGLTLAGPSAAQAAPAGRTFHVDCAASPQGATGSRQHPWTTLAEANAHTYGPGDRLLFKRGATCTGTLAPTGAGSSRAPFTIADYGSGPDRAELDGAGAHDTVLLSNTQYVHLRALEITNADHPGSERNGVRLLLTDYGVARGFDISGLYIHDVRGGDFKTVSGSSAIHIAVEGTAKASRYDGLDIGDNRIEDVDREGIYFKSTFSRRDLVGGQQDPDVYPGEWTPSTGVRIHHNTLTSLAGDGMKLDTTSGARVDHNRVDGFQLRSPSANAGIWTFNTDDTTVEYNEVSGGGNTHDGMSFDADGASRNTVFQYNHSHDNKGGFLLICPYDGAKTIGTVARYNVSRDDGARLIQNCWGPILGTEIYNNTFHNKEQIPGYLVQDDAGSPATTQHELSVRNNVFVSEGTGGYAFKNPTPGLSFDHNAFYGIDMTRPDTGGITADPRLRTDFRLGAGSPALAAGAVIENNGGKDYFGNRLKPGAPNIGAYAGRGVR
;
A
#
# COMPACT_ATOMS: atom_id res chain seq x y z
N MET A 1 -17.76 64.39 0.04
CA MET A 1 -17.31 65.20 1.20
C MET A 1 -16.54 64.28 2.13
N PRO A 2 -15.34 64.67 2.57
CA PRO A 2 -14.16 63.84 2.31
C PRO A 2 -13.66 63.05 3.51
N ILE A 3 -13.18 61.84 3.20
CA ILE A 3 -12.31 60.99 4.02
C ILE A 3 -10.94 61.04 3.31
N GLY A 4 -9.87 61.34 4.06
CA GLY A 4 -8.52 61.54 3.53
C GLY A 4 -7.81 60.24 3.10
N PRO A 5 -6.75 60.33 2.27
CA PRO A 5 -6.21 59.21 1.52
C PRO A 5 -5.04 58.50 2.23
N PHE A 6 -4.96 57.18 2.08
CA PHE A 6 -3.75 56.40 2.33
C PHE A 6 -3.04 56.08 1.00
N ALA A 7 -1.72 56.27 1.01
CA ALA A 7 -0.84 56.24 -0.13
C ALA A 7 -0.50 54.83 -0.63
N ALA A 8 -0.40 54.71 -1.95
CA ALA A 8 0.14 53.57 -2.68
C ALA A 8 1.69 53.55 -2.63
N ARG A 9 2.27 52.35 -2.60
CA ARG A 9 3.69 52.12 -2.93
C ARG A 9 3.79 51.23 -4.18
N PRO A 10 4.66 51.56 -5.16
CA PRO A 10 4.84 50.77 -6.38
C PRO A 10 6.04 49.81 -6.28
N VAL A 11 5.99 48.76 -7.09
CA VAL A 11 7.10 47.89 -7.52
C VAL A 11 7.61 48.43 -8.88
N PRO A 12 8.92 48.41 -9.19
CA PRO A 12 9.35 47.53 -10.30
C PRO A 12 10.79 46.96 -10.20
N ASP A 13 10.89 45.68 -10.56
CA ASP A 13 11.77 44.97 -11.50
C ASP A 13 13.27 45.26 -11.77
N CYS A 14 14.01 44.13 -11.83
CA CYS A 14 15.12 43.67 -12.70
C CYS A 14 16.16 44.65 -13.29
N SER A 15 17.46 44.33 -13.13
CA SER A 15 18.37 43.91 -14.24
C SER A 15 19.89 43.79 -13.89
N TYR A 16 20.49 42.72 -14.43
CA TYR A 16 21.84 42.51 -15.04
C TYR A 16 23.13 43.22 -14.56
N GLY A 17 24.16 42.39 -14.30
CA GLY A 17 25.43 42.38 -15.05
C GLY A 17 26.63 43.20 -14.53
N GLY A 18 27.79 42.55 -14.35
CA GLY A 18 29.08 43.26 -14.28
C GLY A 18 30.25 42.48 -13.66
N ILE A 19 31.12 41.92 -14.50
CA ILE A 19 32.45 41.38 -14.15
C ILE A 19 33.42 42.55 -13.99
N VAL A 20 34.17 42.62 -12.88
CA VAL A 20 35.44 43.38 -12.83
C VAL A 20 36.50 42.57 -12.08
N ARG A 21 37.60 42.30 -12.79
CA ARG A 21 38.87 41.78 -12.27
C ARG A 21 39.63 42.93 -11.58
N HIS A 22 40.15 42.71 -10.38
CA HIS A 22 41.28 43.50 -9.88
C HIS A 22 42.42 42.63 -9.38
N ARG A 23 43.62 43.02 -9.81
CA ARG A 23 44.90 42.38 -9.61
C ARG A 23 45.44 42.65 -8.20
N VAL A 24 45.99 41.58 -7.64
CA VAL A 24 47.15 41.44 -6.74
C VAL A 24 47.85 42.74 -6.31
N THR A 25 47.92 42.95 -5.00
CA THR A 25 49.10 43.53 -4.34
C THR A 25 49.57 42.59 -3.24
N ALA A 26 50.83 42.17 -3.36
CA ALA A 26 51.54 41.33 -2.42
C ALA A 26 51.96 42.14 -1.18
N ALA A 27 51.76 41.58 0.00
CA ALA A 27 52.46 41.97 1.22
C ALA A 27 52.98 40.69 1.89
N ALA A 28 54.29 40.66 2.12
CA ALA A 28 55.03 39.51 2.60
C ALA A 28 55.06 39.44 4.15
N LEU A 29 54.94 38.19 4.62
CA LEU A 29 55.51 37.56 5.82
C LEU A 29 55.45 38.26 7.19
N ALA A 30 54.75 37.58 8.10
CA ALA A 30 55.33 37.21 9.40
C ALA A 30 54.90 35.77 9.75
N ALA A 31 55.88 34.87 9.76
CA ALA A 31 55.70 33.48 10.15
C ALA A 31 55.69 33.35 11.68
N LEU A 32 54.59 32.83 12.24
CA LEU A 32 54.60 32.17 13.55
C LEU A 32 54.32 30.68 13.34
N THR A 33 55.34 29.88 13.60
CA THR A 33 55.30 28.43 13.64
C THR A 33 54.49 27.96 14.85
N ALA A 34 53.24 27.56 14.62
CA ALA A 34 52.52 26.68 15.53
C ALA A 34 52.50 25.29 14.90
N ALA A 35 53.29 24.37 15.45
CA ALA A 35 53.26 22.96 15.08
C ALA A 35 51.96 22.33 15.62
N ALA A 36 50.86 22.52 14.91
CA ALA A 36 49.67 21.71 15.07
C ALA A 36 49.94 20.38 14.36
N GLY A 37 50.16 19.31 15.14
CA GLY A 37 50.19 17.96 14.60
C GLY A 37 48.86 17.66 13.93
N LEU A 38 48.81 17.70 12.60
CA LEU A 38 47.74 17.09 11.83
C LEU A 38 47.84 15.58 12.05
N THR A 39 47.05 15.05 12.98
CA THR A 39 46.67 13.66 12.93
C THR A 39 45.81 13.49 11.68
N LEU A 40 46.43 13.00 10.61
CA LEU A 40 45.70 12.41 9.49
C LEU A 40 44.86 11.28 10.09
N ALA A 41 43.56 11.54 10.31
CA ALA A 41 42.60 10.49 10.57
C ALA A 41 42.61 9.59 9.34
N GLY A 42 43.33 8.47 9.43
CA GLY A 42 43.32 7.44 8.41
C GLY A 42 41.87 7.03 8.14
N PRO A 43 41.55 6.54 6.93
CA PRO A 43 40.22 6.02 6.65
C PRO A 43 39.86 5.02 7.74
N SER A 44 38.79 5.33 8.50
CA SER A 44 38.23 4.40 9.47
C SER A 44 37.94 3.12 8.71
N ALA A 45 38.71 2.07 8.98
CA ALA A 45 38.50 0.77 8.37
C ALA A 45 37.03 0.40 8.63
N ALA A 46 36.23 0.28 7.57
CA ALA A 46 34.85 -0.13 7.69
C ALA A 46 34.81 -1.43 8.48
N GLN A 47 34.35 -1.35 9.72
CA GLN A 47 34.39 -2.47 10.64
C GLN A 47 33.55 -3.60 10.03
N ALA A 48 34.16 -4.77 9.81
CA ALA A 48 33.49 -5.90 9.20
C ALA A 48 32.22 -6.25 9.98
N ALA A 49 31.17 -6.68 9.28
CA ALA A 49 29.95 -7.16 9.93
C ALA A 49 30.29 -8.31 10.90
N PRO A 50 29.70 -8.33 12.11
CA PRO A 50 29.94 -9.42 13.05
C PRO A 50 29.50 -10.75 12.44
N ALA A 51 30.32 -11.78 12.59
CA ALA A 51 29.95 -13.13 12.19
C ALA A 51 28.96 -13.69 13.22
N GLY A 52 27.68 -13.78 12.85
CA GLY A 52 26.66 -14.38 13.71
C GLY A 52 26.72 -15.90 13.74
N ARG A 53 26.00 -16.49 14.70
CA ARG A 53 25.90 -17.93 14.92
C ARG A 53 24.71 -18.50 14.15
N THR A 54 24.80 -19.76 13.75
CA THR A 54 23.70 -20.47 13.08
C THR A 54 23.14 -21.55 14.00
N PHE A 55 21.84 -21.45 14.28
CA PHE A 55 21.06 -22.38 15.07
C PHE A 55 20.14 -23.18 14.16
N HIS A 56 19.99 -24.47 14.42
CA HIS A 56 19.18 -25.38 13.63
C HIS A 56 18.06 -25.95 14.49
N VAL A 57 16.87 -26.03 13.91
CA VAL A 57 15.68 -26.64 14.51
C VAL A 57 15.18 -27.74 13.59
N ASP A 58 14.89 -28.90 14.15
CA ASP A 58 14.28 -30.05 13.49
C ASP A 58 13.33 -30.73 14.49
N CYS A 59 12.06 -30.36 14.45
CA CYS A 59 11.05 -30.88 15.39
C CYS A 59 10.69 -32.35 15.16
N ALA A 60 11.21 -32.98 14.09
CA ALA A 60 11.11 -34.42 13.86
C ALA A 60 12.32 -35.20 14.41
N ALA A 61 13.39 -34.51 14.85
CA ALA A 61 14.59 -35.15 15.37
C ALA A 61 14.41 -35.65 16.83
N SER A 62 15.31 -36.54 17.26
CA SER A 62 15.35 -36.98 18.66
C SER A 62 15.75 -35.83 19.58
N PRO A 63 15.06 -35.61 20.72
CA PRO A 63 15.34 -34.51 21.65
C PRO A 63 16.64 -34.70 22.45
N GLN A 64 17.26 -35.88 22.41
CA GLN A 64 18.42 -36.19 23.24
C GLN A 64 19.67 -35.42 22.81
N GLY A 65 20.17 -34.56 23.70
CA GLY A 65 21.41 -33.80 23.48
C GLY A 65 21.26 -32.61 22.54
N ALA A 66 20.04 -32.08 22.36
CA ALA A 66 19.77 -30.89 21.56
C ALA A 66 20.61 -29.68 22.02
N THR A 67 21.33 -29.08 21.09
CA THR A 67 22.21 -27.90 21.33
C THR A 67 21.96 -26.75 20.38
N GLY A 68 21.08 -26.93 19.38
CA GLY A 68 20.88 -26.01 18.27
C GLY A 68 21.98 -26.08 17.22
N SER A 69 22.94 -26.99 17.35
CA SER A 69 23.93 -27.27 16.31
C SER A 69 23.30 -28.05 15.15
N ARG A 70 23.97 -28.14 14.00
CA ARG A 70 23.43 -28.88 12.86
C ARG A 70 23.32 -30.39 13.12
N GLN A 71 24.23 -30.95 13.91
CA GLN A 71 24.24 -32.38 14.28
C GLN A 71 23.25 -32.70 15.39
N HIS A 72 23.03 -31.75 16.30
CA HIS A 72 22.09 -31.85 17.42
C HIS A 72 21.17 -30.62 17.41
N PRO A 73 20.23 -30.53 16.45
CA PRO A 73 19.33 -29.41 16.34
C PRO A 73 18.43 -29.32 17.58
N TRP A 74 17.88 -28.13 17.84
CA TRP A 74 16.73 -28.02 18.72
C TRP A 74 15.53 -28.75 18.12
N THR A 75 14.64 -29.22 18.97
CA THR A 75 13.50 -30.06 18.58
C THR A 75 12.15 -29.42 18.89
N THR A 76 12.16 -28.23 19.50
CA THR A 76 10.94 -27.50 19.87
C THR A 76 11.09 -26.01 19.64
N LEU A 77 9.95 -25.32 19.45
CA LEU A 77 9.91 -23.86 19.44
C LEU A 77 10.29 -23.26 20.80
N ALA A 78 10.05 -23.97 21.90
CA ALA A 78 10.43 -23.51 23.24
C ALA A 78 11.96 -23.33 23.37
N GLU A 79 12.75 -24.28 22.85
CA GLU A 79 14.21 -24.17 22.82
C GLU A 79 14.67 -23.00 21.95
N ALA A 80 14.03 -22.80 20.78
CA ALA A 80 14.33 -21.69 19.89
C ALA A 80 13.98 -20.32 20.52
N ASN A 81 12.86 -20.24 21.26
CA ASN A 81 12.40 -19.02 21.94
C ASN A 81 13.24 -18.68 23.18
N ALA A 82 13.85 -19.68 23.82
CA ALA A 82 14.71 -19.48 25.00
C ALA A 82 16.04 -18.79 24.67
N HIS A 83 16.39 -18.67 23.38
CA HIS A 83 17.59 -17.99 22.93
C HIS A 83 17.35 -16.50 22.62
N THR A 84 18.30 -15.65 23.00
CA THR A 84 18.34 -14.25 22.57
C THR A 84 19.31 -14.09 21.41
N TYR A 85 18.80 -13.66 20.26
CA TYR A 85 19.53 -13.55 19.01
C TYR A 85 20.18 -12.16 18.84
N GLY A 86 21.31 -12.12 18.14
CA GLY A 86 22.06 -10.90 17.86
C GLY A 86 22.33 -10.66 16.37
N PRO A 87 23.08 -9.58 16.06
CA PRO A 87 23.46 -9.25 14.69
C PRO A 87 24.14 -10.40 13.94
N GLY A 88 23.55 -10.77 12.80
CA GLY A 88 24.03 -11.82 11.90
C GLY A 88 23.67 -13.24 12.31
N ASP A 89 23.01 -13.44 13.46
CA ASP A 89 22.55 -14.77 13.87
C ASP A 89 21.53 -15.31 12.86
N ARG A 90 21.43 -16.64 12.78
CA ARG A 90 20.53 -17.36 11.89
C ARG A 90 19.80 -18.44 12.67
N LEU A 91 18.47 -18.44 12.65
CA LEU A 91 17.61 -19.51 13.15
C LEU A 91 17.02 -20.26 11.95
N LEU A 92 17.43 -21.51 11.75
CA LEU A 92 17.11 -22.28 10.56
C LEU A 92 16.26 -23.51 10.89
N PHE A 93 15.11 -23.66 10.24
CA PHE A 93 14.19 -24.78 10.42
C PHE A 93 14.35 -25.84 9.32
N LYS A 94 14.31 -27.12 9.69
CA LYS A 94 14.54 -28.22 8.75
C LYS A 94 13.39 -28.32 7.75
N ARG A 95 13.71 -28.23 6.46
CA ARG A 95 12.76 -28.48 5.37
C ARG A 95 12.10 -29.85 5.50
N GLY A 96 10.77 -29.90 5.42
CA GLY A 96 9.94 -31.08 5.63
C GLY A 96 9.63 -31.42 7.09
N ALA A 97 10.08 -30.61 8.06
CA ALA A 97 9.67 -30.72 9.46
C ALA A 97 8.54 -29.72 9.77
N THR A 98 7.61 -30.15 10.61
CA THR A 98 6.56 -29.30 11.20
C THR A 98 6.89 -29.02 12.66
N CYS A 99 6.92 -27.74 13.04
CA CYS A 99 7.10 -27.30 14.40
C CYS A 99 5.83 -26.60 14.89
N THR A 100 5.24 -27.11 15.97
CA THR A 100 3.92 -26.67 16.45
C THR A 100 4.02 -25.66 17.61
N GLY A 101 3.19 -24.62 17.57
CA GLY A 101 3.05 -23.56 18.58
C GLY A 101 3.51 -22.19 18.08
N THR A 102 3.73 -21.26 19.00
CA THR A 102 4.20 -19.90 18.67
C THR A 102 5.73 -19.82 18.64
N LEU A 103 6.29 -19.38 17.52
CA LEU A 103 7.66 -18.92 17.40
C LEU A 103 7.73 -17.43 17.78
N ALA A 104 8.39 -17.11 18.89
CA ALA A 104 8.53 -15.74 19.42
C ALA A 104 9.99 -15.48 19.87
N PRO A 105 10.94 -15.38 18.92
CA PRO A 105 12.34 -15.16 19.24
C PRO A 105 12.58 -13.75 19.77
N THR A 106 13.56 -13.61 20.65
CA THR A 106 13.96 -12.32 21.24
C THR A 106 15.31 -11.85 20.73
N GLY A 107 15.59 -10.55 20.87
CA GLY A 107 16.83 -9.94 20.41
C GLY A 107 16.65 -9.17 19.11
N ALA A 108 17.75 -8.74 18.48
CA ALA A 108 17.72 -7.87 17.32
C ALA A 108 18.96 -8.01 16.44
N GLY A 109 18.79 -7.79 15.14
CA GLY A 109 19.89 -7.69 14.20
C GLY A 109 20.54 -6.29 14.18
N SER A 110 21.30 -6.03 13.12
CA SER A 110 21.78 -4.69 12.78
C SER A 110 21.67 -4.43 11.27
N SER A 111 21.73 -3.17 10.85
CA SER A 111 21.71 -2.79 9.43
C SER A 111 22.82 -3.45 8.59
N ARG A 112 23.94 -3.86 9.20
CA ARG A 112 25.05 -4.55 8.52
C ARG A 112 25.00 -6.07 8.66
N ALA A 113 24.19 -6.58 9.59
CA ALA A 113 24.07 -8.00 9.90
C ALA A 113 22.68 -8.27 10.50
N PRO A 114 21.64 -8.43 9.66
CA PRO A 114 20.29 -8.75 10.12
C PRO A 114 20.24 -10.12 10.79
N PHE A 115 19.31 -10.29 11.74
CA PHE A 115 18.95 -11.59 12.28
C PHE A 115 18.06 -12.31 11.25
N THR A 116 18.42 -13.53 10.85
CA THR A 116 17.67 -14.28 9.82
C THR A 116 16.93 -15.47 10.42
N ILE A 117 15.66 -15.61 10.10
CA ILE A 117 14.82 -16.77 10.39
C ILE A 117 14.42 -17.36 9.04
N ALA A 118 14.79 -18.60 8.77
CA ALA A 118 14.51 -19.25 7.49
C ALA A 118 14.48 -20.77 7.61
N ASP A 119 14.36 -21.48 6.49
CA ASP A 119 14.52 -22.92 6.43
C ASP A 119 15.96 -23.35 6.06
N TYR A 120 16.25 -24.64 6.16
CA TYR A 120 17.49 -25.27 5.66
C TYR A 120 17.29 -26.71 5.21
N GLY A 121 18.19 -27.18 4.35
CA GLY A 121 18.15 -28.51 3.76
C GLY A 121 17.75 -28.47 2.30
N SER A 122 17.55 -29.65 1.70
CA SER A 122 17.32 -29.81 0.26
C SER A 122 15.97 -30.48 -0.07
N GLY A 123 15.09 -30.67 0.92
CA GLY A 123 13.75 -31.25 0.69
C GLY A 123 12.89 -30.34 -0.19
N PRO A 124 11.92 -30.87 -0.95
CA PRO A 124 11.03 -30.06 -1.78
C PRO A 124 10.07 -29.21 -0.94
N ASP A 125 9.69 -29.69 0.24
CA ASP A 125 8.76 -29.02 1.16
C ASP A 125 9.52 -28.04 2.04
N ARG A 126 8.89 -26.91 2.37
CA ARG A 126 9.45 -25.92 3.28
C ARG A 126 9.42 -26.46 4.71
N ALA A 127 10.06 -25.76 5.64
CA ALA A 127 9.80 -26.03 7.05
C ALA A 127 8.48 -25.35 7.43
N GLU A 128 7.59 -26.11 8.08
CA GLU A 128 6.28 -25.62 8.50
C GLU A 128 6.33 -25.17 9.96
N LEU A 129 5.82 -23.97 10.22
CA LEU A 129 5.42 -23.51 11.54
C LEU A 129 3.90 -23.56 11.61
N ASP A 130 3.37 -24.43 12.47
CA ASP A 130 1.92 -24.56 12.69
C ASP A 130 1.55 -23.92 14.02
N GLY A 131 0.69 -22.91 13.98
CA GLY A 131 0.24 -22.20 15.18
C GLY A 131 -0.61 -23.06 16.13
N ALA A 132 -1.19 -24.17 15.66
CA ALA A 132 -2.05 -25.08 16.43
C ALA A 132 -3.01 -24.37 17.38
N GLY A 133 -3.75 -23.39 16.87
CA GLY A 133 -4.74 -22.73 17.68
C GLY A 133 -4.21 -21.48 18.41
N ALA A 134 -2.93 -21.14 18.32
CA ALA A 134 -2.36 -19.94 18.93
C ALA A 134 -2.84 -18.62 18.29
N HIS A 135 -2.69 -17.51 19.01
CA HIS A 135 -2.98 -16.17 18.48
C HIS A 135 -2.04 -15.80 17.34
N ASP A 136 -0.74 -16.06 17.46
CA ASP A 136 0.25 -15.80 16.42
C ASP A 136 1.10 -17.05 16.21
N THR A 137 1.25 -17.51 14.96
CA THR A 137 2.19 -18.60 14.65
C THR A 137 3.62 -18.09 14.76
N VAL A 138 3.90 -16.90 14.22
CA VAL A 138 5.17 -16.18 14.39
C VAL A 138 4.92 -14.79 14.97
N LEU A 139 5.55 -14.49 16.11
CA LEU A 139 5.50 -13.18 16.76
C LEU A 139 6.89 -12.53 16.80
N LEU A 140 7.06 -11.44 16.05
CA LEU A 140 8.24 -10.59 16.08
C LEU A 140 7.93 -9.33 16.90
N SER A 141 8.15 -9.42 18.22
CA SER A 141 7.81 -8.34 19.15
C SER A 141 9.03 -7.50 19.54
N ASN A 142 8.92 -6.18 19.46
CA ASN A 142 9.91 -5.20 19.95
C ASN A 142 11.36 -5.52 19.51
N THR A 143 11.50 -5.80 18.21
CA THR A 143 12.78 -6.14 17.56
C THR A 143 13.07 -5.24 16.36
N GLN A 144 14.20 -5.43 15.69
CA GLN A 144 14.59 -4.73 14.46
C GLN A 144 15.68 -5.51 13.72
N TYR A 145 15.83 -5.22 12.43
CA TYR A 145 16.78 -5.82 11.50
C TYR A 145 16.59 -7.34 11.42
N VAL A 146 15.37 -7.76 11.09
CA VAL A 146 14.96 -9.17 11.02
C VAL A 146 14.55 -9.54 9.60
N HIS A 147 15.08 -10.64 9.11
CA HIS A 147 14.67 -11.26 7.87
C HIS A 147 13.92 -12.56 8.19
N LEU A 148 12.65 -12.67 7.81
CA LEU A 148 11.83 -13.88 7.95
C LEU A 148 11.52 -14.41 6.55
N ARG A 149 12.05 -15.58 6.19
CA ARG A 149 12.03 -16.02 4.79
C ARG A 149 11.80 -17.50 4.58
N ALA A 150 11.24 -17.86 3.42
CA ALA A 150 11.20 -19.23 2.89
C ALA A 150 10.52 -20.29 3.78
N LEU A 151 9.65 -19.88 4.70
CA LEU A 151 8.90 -20.79 5.57
C LEU A 151 7.49 -21.04 5.04
N GLU A 152 6.89 -22.11 5.54
CA GLU A 152 5.46 -22.40 5.46
C GLU A 152 4.83 -22.12 6.83
N ILE A 153 3.67 -21.47 6.84
CA ILE A 153 3.05 -20.95 8.07
C ILE A 153 1.55 -21.25 8.02
N THR A 154 1.06 -22.00 9.01
CA THR A 154 -0.33 -22.43 9.15
C THR A 154 -0.89 -22.08 10.53
N ASN A 155 -2.22 -21.99 10.65
CA ASN A 155 -2.90 -21.80 11.94
C ASN A 155 -4.40 -22.18 11.85
N ALA A 156 -4.68 -23.47 11.61
CA ALA A 156 -6.01 -23.93 11.22
C ALA A 156 -6.91 -24.35 12.41
N ASP A 157 -6.28 -24.79 13.50
CA ASP A 157 -6.99 -25.32 14.66
C ASP A 157 -7.84 -24.27 15.36
N HIS A 158 -9.00 -24.70 15.90
CA HIS A 158 -9.95 -23.84 16.63
C HIS A 158 -10.34 -22.55 15.86
N PRO A 159 -10.97 -22.66 14.68
CA PRO A 159 -11.24 -21.53 13.82
C PRO A 159 -12.16 -20.49 14.49
N GLY A 160 -11.98 -19.22 14.12
CA GLY A 160 -12.87 -18.13 14.54
C GLY A 160 -12.43 -17.30 15.74
N SER A 161 -11.30 -17.60 16.39
CA SER A 161 -10.65 -16.70 17.37
C SER A 161 -9.72 -15.69 16.67
N GLU A 162 -9.17 -14.71 17.40
CA GLU A 162 -8.10 -13.87 16.83
C GLU A 162 -6.88 -14.73 16.45
N ARG A 163 -6.43 -14.65 15.19
CA ARG A 163 -5.32 -15.44 14.64
C ARG A 163 -4.49 -14.68 13.63
N ASN A 164 -3.18 -14.80 13.73
CA ASN A 164 -2.23 -14.36 12.73
C ASN A 164 -1.28 -15.47 12.32
N GLY A 165 -0.90 -15.48 11.04
CA GLY A 165 0.26 -16.25 10.59
C GLY A 165 1.54 -15.60 11.12
N VAL A 166 1.79 -14.36 10.71
CA VAL A 166 2.93 -13.56 11.15
C VAL A 166 2.43 -12.27 11.77
N ARG A 167 2.90 -11.93 12.97
CA ARG A 167 2.66 -10.64 13.61
C ARG A 167 3.96 -9.93 13.92
N LEU A 168 4.12 -8.73 13.38
CA LEU A 168 5.14 -7.77 13.80
C LEU A 168 4.47 -6.82 14.80
N LEU A 169 4.95 -6.79 16.04
CA LEU A 169 4.37 -6.00 17.11
C LEU A 169 5.39 -5.03 17.70
N LEU A 170 5.07 -3.74 17.69
CA LEU A 170 5.74 -2.75 18.54
C LEU A 170 4.81 -2.31 19.65
N THR A 171 5.30 -2.30 20.87
CA THR A 171 4.62 -1.69 22.03
C THR A 171 5.60 -0.76 22.72
N ASP A 172 5.34 0.55 22.66
CA ASP A 172 6.17 1.58 23.30
C ASP A 172 7.69 1.45 22.99
N TYR A 173 8.03 1.02 21.78
CA TYR A 173 9.38 0.69 21.36
C TYR A 173 10.18 1.91 20.87
N GLY A 174 9.52 2.83 20.16
CA GLY A 174 10.17 3.81 19.30
C GLY A 174 10.25 3.31 17.86
N VAL A 175 11.36 3.59 17.18
CA VAL A 175 11.51 3.26 15.75
C VAL A 175 12.20 1.92 15.58
N ALA A 176 11.49 0.94 15.03
CA ALA A 176 12.05 -0.33 14.58
C ALA A 176 12.41 -0.28 13.09
N ARG A 177 13.51 -0.90 12.68
CA ARG A 177 14.07 -0.76 11.33
C ARG A 177 14.35 -2.07 10.64
N GLY A 178 14.32 -2.07 9.31
CA GLY A 178 14.94 -3.10 8.48
C GLY A 178 14.29 -4.47 8.60
N PHE A 179 13.03 -4.58 8.23
CA PHE A 179 12.34 -5.85 8.14
C PHE A 179 12.25 -6.32 6.70
N ASP A 180 12.46 -7.61 6.50
CA ASP A 180 12.20 -8.30 5.24
C ASP A 180 11.41 -9.57 5.53
N ILE A 181 10.15 -9.56 5.10
CA ILE A 181 9.18 -10.64 5.26
C ILE A 181 8.87 -11.18 3.86
N SER A 182 9.62 -12.20 3.44
CA SER A 182 9.62 -12.58 2.03
C SER A 182 9.67 -14.05 1.72
N GLY A 183 9.10 -14.40 0.57
CA GLY A 183 9.12 -15.77 0.09
C GLY A 183 8.39 -16.72 1.03
N LEU A 184 7.42 -16.27 1.83
CA LEU A 184 6.63 -17.11 2.73
C LEU A 184 5.48 -17.79 1.98
N TYR A 185 5.04 -18.93 2.50
CA TYR A 185 3.81 -19.59 2.11
C TYR A 185 2.91 -19.62 3.34
N ILE A 186 1.90 -18.77 3.37
CA ILE A 186 1.01 -18.62 4.52
C ILE A 186 -0.37 -19.09 4.09
N HIS A 187 -0.88 -20.14 4.73
CA HIS A 187 -2.19 -20.67 4.39
C HIS A 187 -2.91 -21.29 5.57
N ASP A 188 -4.21 -21.50 5.42
CA ASP A 188 -5.04 -22.10 6.47
C ASP A 188 -4.93 -21.36 7.82
N VAL A 189 -4.86 -20.03 7.78
CA VAL A 189 -4.94 -19.20 8.98
C VAL A 189 -6.42 -18.89 9.21
N ARG A 190 -7.08 -19.66 10.08
CA ARG A 190 -8.55 -19.65 10.22
C ARG A 190 -9.03 -18.73 11.35
N GLY A 191 -8.65 -17.46 11.29
CA GLY A 191 -9.06 -16.46 12.28
C GLY A 191 -10.55 -16.11 12.25
N GLY A 192 -10.97 -15.32 13.24
CA GLY A 192 -12.31 -14.72 13.29
C GLY A 192 -12.37 -13.39 12.53
N ASP A 193 -13.59 -12.87 12.36
CA ASP A 193 -13.84 -11.58 11.70
C ASP A 193 -13.48 -10.39 12.62
N PHE A 194 -12.24 -10.36 13.11
CA PHE A 194 -11.71 -9.36 14.03
C PHE A 194 -10.82 -8.35 13.28
N LYS A 195 -11.35 -7.15 13.04
CA LYS A 195 -10.65 -5.99 12.44
C LYS A 195 -10.19 -4.99 13.52
N THR A 196 -9.56 -5.51 14.58
CA THR A 196 -9.15 -4.79 15.79
C THR A 196 -7.64 -4.52 15.79
N VAL A 197 -7.09 -3.94 16.86
CA VAL A 197 -5.63 -3.75 17.05
C VAL A 197 -4.90 -5.09 17.19
N SER A 198 -5.55 -6.13 17.72
CA SER A 198 -5.05 -7.50 17.82
C SER A 198 -5.59 -8.42 16.71
N GLY A 199 -6.28 -7.86 15.70
CA GLY A 199 -7.10 -8.56 14.72
C GLY A 199 -6.44 -9.71 13.94
N SER A 200 -7.24 -10.36 13.09
CA SER A 200 -6.85 -11.60 12.41
C SER A 200 -6.35 -11.38 10.99
N SER A 201 -5.21 -11.96 10.62
CA SER A 201 -4.62 -11.77 9.28
C SER A 201 -3.55 -12.80 8.91
N ALA A 202 -3.13 -12.84 7.65
CA ALA A 202 -1.94 -13.60 7.28
C ALA A 202 -0.68 -12.93 7.85
N ILE A 203 -0.55 -11.62 7.59
CA ILE A 203 0.55 -10.78 8.07
C ILE A 203 -0.03 -9.53 8.75
N HIS A 204 0.17 -9.42 10.06
CA HIS A 204 -0.24 -8.28 10.87
C HIS A 204 0.95 -7.39 11.23
N ILE A 205 0.87 -6.12 10.86
CA ILE A 205 1.76 -5.06 11.28
C ILE A 205 1.07 -4.21 12.34
N ALA A 206 1.36 -4.49 13.61
CA ALA A 206 0.74 -3.87 14.76
C ALA A 206 1.68 -2.88 15.45
N VAL A 207 1.16 -1.70 15.77
CA VAL A 207 1.81 -0.72 16.66
C VAL A 207 0.84 -0.35 17.77
N GLU A 208 1.26 -0.60 19.01
CA GLU A 208 0.47 -0.45 20.22
C GLU A 208 1.19 0.40 21.27
N GLY A 209 0.47 0.65 22.37
CA GLY A 209 0.97 1.42 23.50
C GLY A 209 0.60 2.90 23.41
N THR A 210 0.94 3.61 24.49
CA THR A 210 0.60 5.03 24.70
C THR A 210 1.75 5.83 25.30
N ALA A 211 2.77 5.15 25.85
CA ALA A 211 3.87 5.78 26.58
C ALA A 211 4.96 6.29 25.64
N LYS A 212 5.19 5.64 24.50
CA LYS A 212 6.23 6.01 23.54
C LYS A 212 5.78 5.79 22.10
N ALA A 213 5.70 6.90 21.35
CA ALA A 213 5.47 6.89 19.91
C ALA A 213 6.35 5.88 19.18
N SER A 214 5.71 4.94 18.50
CA SER A 214 6.36 3.80 17.86
C SER A 214 5.99 3.72 16.39
N ARG A 215 6.90 3.20 15.56
CA ARG A 215 6.68 2.98 14.12
C ARG A 215 7.74 2.07 13.51
N TYR A 216 7.45 1.55 12.32
CA TYR A 216 8.42 0.88 11.47
C TYR A 216 9.08 1.87 10.50
N ASP A 217 10.35 1.64 10.18
CA ASP A 217 11.13 2.40 9.20
C ASP A 217 11.95 1.44 8.33
N GLY A 218 11.50 1.19 7.11
CA GLY A 218 12.03 0.16 6.23
C GLY A 218 11.41 -1.21 6.52
N LEU A 219 10.21 -1.43 5.98
CA LEU A 219 9.47 -2.70 6.04
C LEU A 219 9.26 -3.17 4.61
N ASP A 220 9.84 -4.31 4.26
CA ASP A 220 9.72 -4.95 2.96
C ASP A 220 8.91 -6.25 3.11
N ILE A 221 7.76 -6.33 2.44
CA ILE A 221 6.86 -7.49 2.46
C ILE A 221 6.66 -7.93 1.02
N GLY A 222 7.36 -8.98 0.60
CA GLY A 222 7.31 -9.36 -0.80
C GLY A 222 7.52 -10.82 -1.14
N ASP A 223 7.11 -11.19 -2.35
CA ASP A 223 7.26 -12.55 -2.88
C ASP A 223 6.54 -13.62 -2.03
N ASN A 224 5.53 -13.24 -1.26
CA ASN A 224 4.76 -14.17 -0.43
C ASN A 224 3.58 -14.77 -1.20
N ARG A 225 3.27 -16.04 -0.93
CA ARG A 225 2.01 -16.68 -1.32
C ARG A 225 1.12 -16.80 -0.08
N ILE A 226 -0.05 -16.18 -0.14
CA ILE A 226 -1.05 -16.16 0.92
C ILE A 226 -2.34 -16.76 0.37
N GLU A 227 -2.89 -17.78 1.01
CA GLU A 227 -4.15 -18.36 0.57
C GLU A 227 -5.02 -18.87 1.72
N ASP A 228 -6.33 -18.81 1.56
CA ASP A 228 -7.27 -19.41 2.51
C ASP A 228 -7.11 -18.85 3.94
N VAL A 229 -7.14 -17.52 4.04
CA VAL A 229 -6.96 -16.79 5.30
C VAL A 229 -8.23 -16.07 5.74
N ASP A 230 -8.47 -16.14 7.04
CA ASP A 230 -9.48 -15.37 7.75
C ASP A 230 -8.78 -14.54 8.87
N ARG A 231 -8.91 -13.22 8.94
CA ARG A 231 -9.74 -12.31 8.14
C ARG A 231 -8.98 -11.68 6.96
N GLU A 232 -7.86 -11.00 7.24
CA GLU A 232 -7.16 -10.14 6.28
C GLU A 232 -5.97 -10.83 5.61
N GLY A 233 -5.59 -10.39 4.41
CA GLY A 233 -4.29 -10.75 3.83
C GLY A 233 -3.13 -10.06 4.57
N ILE A 234 -2.88 -8.79 4.26
CA ILE A 234 -1.85 -7.96 4.92
C ILE A 234 -2.53 -6.78 5.61
N TYR A 235 -2.35 -6.69 6.94
CA TYR A 235 -3.13 -5.80 7.79
C TYR A 235 -2.25 -4.92 8.66
N PHE A 236 -2.47 -3.61 8.59
CA PHE A 236 -1.81 -2.62 9.43
C PHE A 236 -2.80 -2.04 10.44
N LYS A 237 -2.33 -1.84 11.67
CA LYS A 237 -3.07 -1.12 12.70
C LYS A 237 -2.12 -0.43 13.68
N SER A 238 -2.43 0.82 14.02
CA SER A 238 -1.63 1.64 14.94
C SER A 238 -2.50 2.38 15.95
N THR A 239 -2.09 2.39 17.23
CA THR A 239 -2.65 3.27 18.27
C THR A 239 -2.16 4.72 18.15
N PHE A 240 -1.13 4.97 17.34
CA PHE A 240 -0.57 6.30 17.05
C PHE A 240 -1.17 6.89 15.77
N SER A 241 -2.48 7.09 15.75
CA SER A 241 -3.25 7.44 14.56
C SER A 241 -3.88 8.84 14.63
N ARG A 242 -3.89 9.51 15.80
CA ARG A 242 -4.64 10.75 16.02
C ARG A 242 -4.06 11.91 15.21
N ARG A 243 -4.90 12.50 14.35
CA ARG A 243 -4.65 13.75 13.61
C ARG A 243 -5.96 14.38 13.15
N ASP A 244 -5.92 15.64 12.72
CA ASP A 244 -7.12 16.38 12.32
C ASP A 244 -7.90 15.74 11.15
N LEU A 245 -7.27 14.88 10.35
CA LEU A 245 -7.88 14.25 9.18
C LEU A 245 -8.75 13.03 9.49
N VAL A 246 -8.59 12.37 10.66
CA VAL A 246 -9.31 11.11 10.98
C VAL A 246 -10.71 11.31 11.55
N GLY A 247 -11.14 12.55 11.79
CA GLY A 247 -12.50 12.81 12.27
C GLY A 247 -12.84 12.13 13.60
N GLY A 248 -14.13 11.82 13.78
CA GLY A 248 -14.68 11.33 15.04
C GLY A 248 -14.79 9.80 15.20
N GLN A 249 -14.54 9.01 14.15
CA GLN A 249 -14.71 7.54 14.20
C GLN A 249 -13.53 6.80 14.87
N GLN A 250 -12.40 7.46 15.11
CA GLN A 250 -11.36 6.88 15.94
C GLN A 250 -11.61 7.23 17.39
N ASP A 251 -12.01 6.21 18.16
CA ASP A 251 -12.15 6.27 19.60
C ASP A 251 -10.81 6.74 20.22
N PRO A 252 -10.76 7.94 20.84
CA PRO A 252 -9.53 8.48 21.41
C PRO A 252 -9.01 7.66 22.59
N ASP A 253 -9.84 6.83 23.22
CA ASP A 253 -9.42 5.93 24.29
C ASP A 253 -8.72 4.68 23.71
N VAL A 254 -9.07 4.27 22.50
CA VAL A 254 -8.42 3.15 21.78
C VAL A 254 -7.21 3.62 20.97
N TYR A 255 -7.28 4.83 20.40
CA TYR A 255 -6.25 5.39 19.52
C TYR A 255 -5.74 6.77 20.01
N PRO A 256 -5.15 6.85 21.21
CA PRO A 256 -4.81 8.13 21.84
C PRO A 256 -3.57 8.82 21.25
N GLY A 257 -2.70 8.05 20.59
CA GLY A 257 -1.37 8.52 20.19
C GLY A 257 -1.40 9.45 18.97
N GLU A 258 -0.60 10.51 19.02
CA GLU A 258 -0.38 11.40 17.88
C GLU A 258 0.12 10.61 16.65
N TRP A 259 -0.37 10.99 15.46
CA TRP A 259 -0.07 10.32 14.20
C TRP A 259 1.44 10.16 13.98
N THR A 260 1.90 8.91 14.08
CA THR A 260 3.32 8.53 13.97
C THR A 260 3.45 7.46 12.90
N PRO A 261 3.57 7.84 11.62
CA PRO A 261 3.43 6.90 10.53
C PRO A 261 4.64 6.00 10.35
N SER A 262 4.41 4.75 9.93
CA SER A 262 5.50 3.91 9.43
C SER A 262 6.00 4.39 8.06
N THR A 263 7.32 4.39 7.86
CA THR A 263 8.00 4.91 6.66
C THR A 263 8.79 3.84 5.94
N GLY A 264 9.06 4.04 4.64
CA GLY A 264 9.82 3.08 3.85
C GLY A 264 9.14 1.72 3.74
N VAL A 265 7.79 1.71 3.71
CA VAL A 265 6.98 0.50 3.55
C VAL A 265 6.91 0.12 2.08
N ARG A 266 7.30 -1.11 1.75
CA ARG A 266 7.15 -1.73 0.44
C ARG A 266 6.36 -3.03 0.59
N ILE A 267 5.33 -3.19 -0.24
CA ILE A 267 4.51 -4.40 -0.32
C ILE A 267 4.48 -4.82 -1.78
N HIS A 268 5.18 -5.89 -2.15
CA HIS A 268 5.34 -6.20 -3.57
C HIS A 268 5.41 -7.67 -3.96
N HIS A 269 4.99 -8.00 -5.18
CA HIS A 269 5.11 -9.36 -5.72
C HIS A 269 4.45 -10.44 -4.84
N ASN A 270 3.46 -10.07 -4.03
CA ASN A 270 2.69 -11.02 -3.23
C ASN A 270 1.52 -11.58 -4.07
N THR A 271 1.19 -12.85 -3.89
CA THR A 271 -0.03 -13.47 -4.43
C THR A 271 -0.94 -13.84 -3.28
N LEU A 272 -2.13 -13.24 -3.23
CA LEU A 272 -3.14 -13.42 -2.19
C LEU A 272 -4.39 -14.03 -2.84
N THR A 273 -4.86 -15.16 -2.33
CA THR A 273 -6.08 -15.82 -2.83
C THR A 273 -7.02 -16.26 -1.71
N SER A 274 -8.32 -16.33 -1.99
CA SER A 274 -9.32 -16.85 -1.05
C SER A 274 -9.26 -16.18 0.34
N LEU A 275 -9.50 -14.87 0.41
CA LEU A 275 -9.52 -14.12 1.66
C LEU A 275 -10.95 -13.89 2.17
N ALA A 276 -11.14 -14.01 3.49
CA ALA A 276 -12.43 -13.72 4.10
C ALA A 276 -12.79 -12.24 4.00
N GLY A 277 -11.86 -11.37 4.37
CA GLY A 277 -12.01 -9.92 4.47
C GLY A 277 -11.23 -9.16 3.42
N ASP A 278 -10.38 -8.23 3.84
CA ASP A 278 -9.62 -7.35 2.98
C ASP A 278 -8.40 -8.05 2.37
N GLY A 279 -8.01 -7.62 1.16
CA GLY A 279 -6.75 -8.04 0.55
C GLY A 279 -5.54 -7.45 1.29
N MET A 280 -5.40 -6.14 1.21
CA MET A 280 -4.36 -5.38 1.88
C MET A 280 -4.92 -4.07 2.43
N LYS A 281 -4.77 -3.87 3.73
CA LYS A 281 -5.12 -2.62 4.41
C LYS A 281 -3.87 -1.96 4.95
N LEU A 282 -3.55 -0.78 4.43
CA LEU A 282 -2.51 0.07 4.99
C LEU A 282 -3.12 1.08 5.97
N ASP A 283 -2.48 1.24 7.12
CA ASP A 283 -2.92 2.12 8.20
C ASP A 283 -1.73 2.89 8.74
N THR A 284 -1.85 4.22 8.82
CA THR A 284 -0.85 5.08 9.46
C THR A 284 0.56 4.87 8.85
N THR A 285 0.65 5.01 7.53
CA THR A 285 1.91 4.97 6.77
C THR A 285 2.17 6.27 6.04
N SER A 286 3.43 6.57 5.74
CA SER A 286 3.83 7.70 4.91
C SER A 286 4.80 7.26 3.81
N GLY A 287 4.45 7.56 2.55
CA GLY A 287 5.25 7.24 1.38
C GLY A 287 5.27 5.75 1.00
N ALA A 288 4.26 4.97 1.41
CA ALA A 288 4.21 3.53 1.14
C ALA A 288 4.12 3.23 -0.37
N ARG A 289 4.73 2.10 -0.77
CA ARG A 289 4.67 1.57 -2.14
C ARG A 289 4.06 0.17 -2.14
N VAL A 290 2.97 0.02 -2.89
CA VAL A 290 2.26 -1.25 -3.05
C VAL A 290 2.27 -1.61 -4.53
N ASP A 291 3.14 -2.55 -4.94
CA ASP A 291 3.36 -2.80 -6.36
C ASP A 291 3.51 -4.26 -6.80
N HIS A 292 3.04 -4.59 -8.00
CA HIS A 292 3.15 -5.95 -8.58
C HIS A 292 2.52 -7.06 -7.73
N ASN A 293 1.52 -6.76 -6.91
CA ASN A 293 0.79 -7.79 -6.17
C ASN A 293 -0.40 -8.31 -6.98
N ARG A 294 -0.77 -9.56 -6.73
CA ARG A 294 -2.02 -10.17 -7.23
C ARG A 294 -2.93 -10.49 -6.04
N VAL A 295 -4.15 -9.97 -6.06
CA VAL A 295 -5.24 -10.30 -5.13
C VAL A 295 -6.36 -10.93 -5.95
N ASP A 296 -6.75 -12.16 -5.62
CA ASP A 296 -7.74 -12.94 -6.36
C ASP A 296 -8.69 -13.65 -5.37
N GLY A 297 -9.86 -13.04 -5.16
CA GLY A 297 -10.84 -13.44 -4.16
C GLY A 297 -10.60 -12.78 -2.81
N PHE A 298 -11.29 -11.66 -2.57
CA PHE A 298 -11.40 -10.98 -1.29
C PHE A 298 -12.87 -10.77 -0.92
N GLN A 299 -13.15 -10.49 0.35
CA GLN A 299 -14.51 -10.37 0.88
C GLN A 299 -15.36 -11.63 0.60
N LEU A 300 -14.77 -12.82 0.65
CA LEU A 300 -15.48 -14.05 0.30
C LEU A 300 -16.33 -14.59 1.44
N ARG A 301 -16.02 -14.23 2.69
CA ARG A 301 -16.61 -14.83 3.89
C ARG A 301 -16.96 -13.82 4.99
N SER A 302 -16.32 -12.65 5.01
CA SER A 302 -16.64 -11.59 5.96
C SER A 302 -17.98 -10.93 5.59
N PRO A 303 -18.93 -10.82 6.54
CA PRO A 303 -20.19 -10.09 6.32
C PRO A 303 -20.01 -8.56 6.43
N SER A 304 -18.79 -8.09 6.63
CA SER A 304 -18.46 -6.69 6.88
C SER A 304 -17.96 -5.97 5.60
N ALA A 305 -17.76 -4.66 5.72
CA ALA A 305 -17.09 -3.82 4.72
C ALA A 305 -15.63 -4.24 4.50
N ASN A 306 -15.27 -4.45 3.23
CA ASN A 306 -13.93 -4.85 2.79
C ASN A 306 -13.61 -4.34 1.38
N ALA A 307 -12.33 -4.19 1.07
CA ALA A 307 -11.80 -3.83 -0.24
C ALA A 307 -10.56 -4.69 -0.60
N GLY A 308 -10.15 -4.63 -1.86
CA GLY A 308 -8.97 -5.34 -2.37
C GLY A 308 -7.68 -4.77 -1.81
N ILE A 309 -7.33 -3.54 -2.18
CA ILE A 309 -6.15 -2.82 -1.67
C ILE A 309 -6.57 -1.41 -1.26
N TRP A 310 -6.35 -1.06 0.01
CA TRP A 310 -6.85 0.21 0.51
C TRP A 310 -5.99 0.86 1.58
N THR A 311 -6.20 2.16 1.74
CA THR A 311 -5.46 3.01 2.65
C THR A 311 -6.38 3.68 3.64
N PHE A 312 -5.93 3.76 4.89
CA PHE A 312 -6.58 4.52 5.94
C PHE A 312 -5.53 5.34 6.69
N ASN A 313 -5.79 6.64 6.88
CA ASN A 313 -4.89 7.51 7.63
C ASN A 313 -3.44 7.54 7.13
N THR A 314 -3.26 7.51 5.80
CA THR A 314 -1.95 7.49 5.15
C THR A 314 -1.63 8.79 4.42
N ASP A 315 -0.33 9.07 4.22
CA ASP A 315 0.14 10.15 3.36
C ASP A 315 1.00 9.59 2.21
N ASP A 316 0.78 10.07 0.99
CA ASP A 316 1.64 9.83 -0.18
C ASP A 316 1.84 8.35 -0.56
N THR A 317 0.81 7.51 -0.34
CA THR A 317 0.82 6.10 -0.74
C THR A 317 0.65 5.96 -2.26
N THR A 318 1.49 5.14 -2.90
CA THR A 318 1.33 4.76 -4.32
C THR A 318 1.03 3.27 -4.45
N VAL A 319 -0.08 2.96 -5.12
CA VAL A 319 -0.55 1.62 -5.46
C VAL A 319 -0.43 1.45 -6.97
N GLU A 320 0.52 0.65 -7.44
CA GLU A 320 0.81 0.51 -8.88
C GLU A 320 1.15 -0.88 -9.41
N TYR A 321 0.77 -1.20 -10.65
CA TYR A 321 0.98 -2.51 -11.29
C TYR A 321 0.37 -3.70 -10.53
N ASN A 322 -0.67 -3.49 -9.72
CA ASN A 322 -1.35 -4.58 -9.04
C ASN A 322 -2.46 -5.16 -9.92
N GLU A 323 -2.75 -6.44 -9.71
CA GLU A 323 -3.94 -7.13 -10.23
C GLU A 323 -4.90 -7.43 -9.07
N VAL A 324 -6.15 -6.98 -9.14
CA VAL A 324 -7.17 -7.18 -8.10
C VAL A 324 -8.44 -7.74 -8.71
N SER A 325 -8.87 -8.91 -8.24
CA SER A 325 -9.98 -9.64 -8.85
C SER A 325 -10.80 -10.49 -7.88
N GLY A 326 -11.99 -10.91 -8.34
CA GLY A 326 -12.84 -11.89 -7.65
C GLY A 326 -13.46 -11.40 -6.34
N GLY A 327 -13.47 -10.09 -6.08
CA GLY A 327 -14.02 -9.48 -4.86
C GLY A 327 -15.52 -9.69 -4.64
N GLY A 328 -15.91 -9.73 -3.36
CA GLY A 328 -17.30 -9.67 -2.89
C GLY A 328 -17.97 -8.30 -3.10
N ASN A 329 -19.18 -8.13 -2.54
CA ASN A 329 -19.92 -6.85 -2.58
C ASN A 329 -20.80 -6.65 -1.32
N THR A 330 -20.31 -7.08 -0.16
CA THR A 330 -21.06 -6.95 1.09
C THR A 330 -20.78 -5.58 1.71
N HIS A 331 -21.75 -4.66 1.70
CA HIS A 331 -21.54 -3.24 2.00
C HIS A 331 -20.62 -2.54 1.00
N ASP A 332 -19.32 -2.88 0.95
CA ASP A 332 -18.32 -2.38 0.01
C ASP A 332 -17.99 -3.42 -1.08
N GLY A 333 -16.70 -3.71 -1.35
CA GLY A 333 -16.26 -4.70 -2.35
C GLY A 333 -15.45 -4.14 -3.52
N MET A 334 -14.89 -2.95 -3.37
CA MET A 334 -14.13 -2.28 -4.43
C MET A 334 -12.72 -2.84 -4.53
N SER A 335 -12.16 -2.78 -5.73
CA SER A 335 -10.78 -3.19 -5.99
C SER A 335 -9.80 -2.33 -5.18
N PHE A 336 -10.03 -1.02 -5.19
CA PHE A 336 -9.18 -0.03 -4.55
C PHE A 336 -10.01 0.90 -3.66
N ASP A 337 -9.42 1.36 -2.55
CA ASP A 337 -10.06 2.33 -1.68
C ASP A 337 -9.09 3.34 -1.06
N ALA A 338 -9.46 4.63 -1.14
CA ALA A 338 -8.86 5.70 -0.37
C ALA A 338 -9.82 6.14 0.75
N ASP A 339 -9.72 5.47 1.89
CA ASP A 339 -10.56 5.67 3.07
C ASP A 339 -10.18 6.97 3.81
N GLY A 340 -10.91 7.28 4.87
CA GLY A 340 -10.74 8.43 5.75
C GLY A 340 -9.28 8.69 6.13
N ALA A 341 -8.95 9.97 6.15
CA ALA A 341 -7.61 10.49 6.40
C ALA A 341 -6.55 10.00 5.42
N SER A 342 -6.91 9.49 4.25
CA SER A 342 -5.94 9.24 3.18
C SER A 342 -5.64 10.55 2.44
N ARG A 343 -4.35 10.89 2.33
CA ARG A 343 -3.88 12.09 1.64
C ARG A 343 -2.91 11.70 0.52
N ASN A 344 -3.14 12.25 -0.66
CA ASN A 344 -2.31 12.08 -1.86
C ASN A 344 -2.11 10.60 -2.26
N THR A 345 -3.13 9.77 -2.10
CA THR A 345 -3.05 8.37 -2.53
C THR A 345 -3.15 8.28 -4.05
N VAL A 346 -2.21 7.56 -4.68
CA VAL A 346 -2.16 7.39 -6.13
C VAL A 346 -2.39 5.93 -6.49
N PHE A 347 -3.45 5.66 -7.24
CA PHE A 347 -3.70 4.38 -7.91
C PHE A 347 -3.32 4.51 -9.38
N GLN A 348 -2.25 3.84 -9.82
CA GLN A 348 -1.81 3.92 -11.21
C GLN A 348 -1.36 2.60 -11.81
N TYR A 349 -1.64 2.40 -13.10
CA TYR A 349 -1.18 1.21 -13.84
C TYR A 349 -1.68 -0.12 -13.29
N ASN A 350 -2.79 -0.13 -12.53
CA ASN A 350 -3.37 -1.35 -11.98
C ASN A 350 -4.35 -1.99 -12.97
N HIS A 351 -4.52 -3.30 -12.84
CA HIS A 351 -5.55 -4.09 -13.49
C HIS A 351 -6.58 -4.52 -12.44
N SER A 352 -7.85 -4.21 -12.63
CA SER A 352 -8.92 -4.79 -11.85
C SER A 352 -9.90 -5.54 -12.73
N HIS A 353 -10.41 -6.68 -12.26
CA HIS A 353 -11.44 -7.38 -12.99
C HIS A 353 -12.33 -8.30 -12.16
N ASP A 354 -13.58 -8.47 -12.60
CA ASP A 354 -14.53 -9.41 -12.01
C ASP A 354 -14.80 -9.18 -10.50
N ASN A 355 -14.59 -7.95 -10.00
CA ASN A 355 -14.89 -7.59 -8.62
C ASN A 355 -16.35 -7.18 -8.51
N LYS A 356 -17.13 -7.83 -7.66
CA LYS A 356 -18.57 -7.57 -7.58
C LYS A 356 -18.91 -6.16 -7.10
N GLY A 357 -18.05 -5.53 -6.29
CA GLY A 357 -18.30 -4.20 -5.73
C GLY A 357 -17.93 -3.04 -6.64
N GLY A 358 -16.81 -3.12 -7.37
CA GLY A 358 -16.40 -2.04 -8.25
C GLY A 358 -14.89 -1.80 -8.39
N PHE A 359 -14.56 -0.65 -8.96
CA PHE A 359 -13.17 -0.23 -9.16
C PHE A 359 -12.62 0.55 -7.96
N LEU A 360 -13.18 1.73 -7.67
CA LEU A 360 -12.62 2.66 -6.69
C LEU A 360 -13.67 3.12 -5.68
N LEU A 361 -13.33 2.99 -4.40
CA LEU A 361 -14.02 3.61 -3.29
C LEU A 361 -13.19 4.78 -2.75
N ILE A 362 -13.89 5.84 -2.36
CA ILE A 362 -13.31 6.97 -1.64
C ILE A 362 -14.18 7.16 -0.42
N CYS A 363 -13.73 6.63 0.72
CA CYS A 363 -14.60 6.46 1.88
C CYS A 363 -14.22 7.26 3.13
N PRO A 364 -14.18 8.60 3.09
CA PRO A 364 -14.20 9.37 4.32
C PRO A 364 -15.59 9.27 4.97
N TYR A 365 -15.60 9.35 6.28
CA TYR A 365 -16.80 9.36 7.13
C TYR A 365 -16.92 10.71 7.86
N ASP A 366 -17.90 10.84 8.76
CA ASP A 366 -18.15 12.11 9.46
C ASP A 366 -16.91 12.64 10.21
N GLY A 367 -16.59 13.91 9.95
CA GLY A 367 -15.39 14.60 10.43
C GLY A 367 -14.08 14.19 9.77
N ALA A 368 -13.99 13.04 9.08
CA ALA A 368 -12.79 12.62 8.38
C ALA A 368 -12.73 13.17 6.96
N LYS A 369 -11.52 13.29 6.39
CA LYS A 369 -11.32 13.83 5.05
C LYS A 369 -10.44 12.90 4.22
N THR A 370 -10.75 12.77 2.94
CA THR A 370 -9.85 12.17 1.94
C THR A 370 -9.44 13.26 0.96
N ILE A 371 -8.12 13.40 0.73
CA ILE A 371 -7.56 14.57 0.05
C ILE A 371 -6.60 14.13 -1.06
N GLY A 372 -6.77 14.67 -2.26
CA GLY A 372 -5.78 14.56 -3.33
C GLY A 372 -5.62 13.15 -3.90
N THR A 373 -6.67 12.32 -3.85
CA THR A 373 -6.63 10.99 -4.47
C THR A 373 -6.49 11.11 -5.98
N VAL A 374 -5.55 10.36 -6.57
CA VAL A 374 -5.36 10.28 -8.02
C VAL A 374 -5.54 8.84 -8.48
N ALA A 375 -6.48 8.60 -9.39
CA ALA A 375 -6.59 7.31 -10.09
C ALA A 375 -6.30 7.52 -11.57
N ARG A 376 -5.18 6.97 -12.06
CA ARG A 376 -4.75 7.19 -13.45
C ARG A 376 -4.15 6.01 -14.17
N TYR A 377 -4.36 5.93 -15.48
CA TYR A 377 -3.76 4.87 -16.31
C TYR A 377 -4.02 3.45 -15.77
N ASN A 378 -5.15 3.23 -15.10
CA ASN A 378 -5.60 1.90 -14.71
C ASN A 378 -6.48 1.31 -15.81
N VAL A 379 -6.56 -0.02 -15.85
CA VAL A 379 -7.51 -0.74 -16.69
C VAL A 379 -8.42 -1.59 -15.80
N SER A 380 -9.71 -1.53 -16.06
CA SER A 380 -10.74 -2.24 -15.30
C SER A 380 -11.64 -3.00 -16.28
N ARG A 381 -11.90 -4.26 -15.99
CA ARG A 381 -12.78 -5.12 -16.79
C ARG A 381 -13.84 -5.79 -15.95
N ASP A 382 -15.09 -5.66 -16.37
CA ASP A 382 -16.19 -6.42 -15.76
C ASP A 382 -16.30 -6.21 -14.22
N ASP A 383 -15.80 -5.08 -13.69
CA ASP A 383 -16.03 -4.68 -12.30
C ASP A 383 -17.48 -4.21 -12.10
N GLY A 384 -18.10 -4.71 -11.04
CA GLY A 384 -19.53 -4.69 -10.81
C GLY A 384 -20.04 -3.52 -9.95
N ALA A 385 -21.31 -3.63 -9.52
CA ALA A 385 -22.12 -2.70 -8.71
C ALA A 385 -21.97 -1.19 -8.96
N ARG A 386 -20.81 -0.59 -8.66
CA ARG A 386 -20.47 0.81 -8.98
C ARG A 386 -18.98 0.97 -9.33
N LEU A 387 -18.63 1.66 -10.42
CA LEU A 387 -17.21 1.90 -10.74
C LEU A 387 -16.56 2.79 -9.68
N ILE A 388 -17.22 3.88 -9.30
CA ILE A 388 -16.73 4.85 -8.33
C ILE A 388 -17.78 5.00 -7.22
N GLN A 389 -17.38 4.78 -5.97
CA GLN A 389 -18.21 5.06 -4.80
C GLN A 389 -17.57 6.14 -3.93
N ASN A 390 -18.42 7.04 -3.42
CA ASN A 390 -18.05 8.09 -2.48
C ASN A 390 -18.88 7.98 -1.20
N CYS A 391 -18.21 7.95 -0.05
CA CYS A 391 -18.87 7.99 1.26
C CYS A 391 -19.18 9.44 1.70
N TRP A 392 -19.57 9.63 2.96
CA TRP A 392 -20.22 10.88 3.42
C TRP A 392 -19.28 12.03 3.77
N GLY A 393 -18.02 11.74 4.06
CA GLY A 393 -17.05 12.75 4.50
C GLY A 393 -16.51 13.61 3.34
N PRO A 394 -15.86 14.76 3.63
CA PRO A 394 -15.23 15.56 2.60
C PRO A 394 -14.22 14.79 1.73
N ILE A 395 -14.42 14.86 0.42
CA ILE A 395 -13.52 14.34 -0.62
C ILE A 395 -13.00 15.55 -1.39
N LEU A 396 -11.71 15.84 -1.27
CA LEU A 396 -11.14 17.10 -1.73
C LEU A 396 -10.07 16.87 -2.80
N GLY A 397 -10.17 17.56 -3.94
CA GLY A 397 -9.18 17.49 -5.02
C GLY A 397 -8.92 16.09 -5.58
N THR A 398 -9.95 15.25 -5.73
CA THR A 398 -9.78 13.93 -6.36
C THR A 398 -9.72 14.05 -7.88
N GLU A 399 -8.75 13.39 -8.50
CA GLU A 399 -8.56 13.35 -9.95
C GLU A 399 -8.56 11.90 -10.47
N ILE A 400 -9.54 11.56 -11.32
CA ILE A 400 -9.67 10.25 -11.96
C ILE A 400 -9.47 10.46 -13.46
N TYR A 401 -8.32 10.08 -14.00
CA TYR A 401 -8.03 10.36 -15.41
C TYR A 401 -7.24 9.32 -16.18
N ASN A 402 -7.45 9.28 -17.50
CA ASN A 402 -6.72 8.36 -18.39
C ASN A 402 -6.84 6.89 -17.97
N ASN A 403 -7.94 6.47 -17.36
CA ASN A 403 -8.24 5.08 -17.11
C ASN A 403 -9.08 4.50 -18.26
N THR A 404 -9.12 3.18 -18.38
CA THR A 404 -9.96 2.48 -19.36
C THR A 404 -10.80 1.41 -18.68
N PHE A 405 -12.12 1.56 -18.78
CA PHE A 405 -13.12 0.67 -18.22
C PHE A 405 -13.86 -0.04 -19.36
N HIS A 406 -13.91 -1.37 -19.30
CA HIS A 406 -14.60 -2.18 -20.28
C HIS A 406 -15.49 -3.21 -19.60
N ASN A 407 -16.79 -3.10 -19.79
CA ASN A 407 -17.76 -3.99 -19.18
C ASN A 407 -18.65 -4.62 -20.25
N LYS A 408 -18.72 -5.96 -20.25
CA LYS A 408 -19.49 -6.74 -21.24
C LYS A 408 -20.98 -6.79 -20.94
N GLU A 409 -21.34 -6.75 -19.65
CA GLU A 409 -22.72 -6.86 -19.20
C GLU A 409 -23.30 -5.49 -18.84
N GLN A 410 -24.58 -5.46 -18.41
CA GLN A 410 -25.20 -4.30 -17.77
C GLN A 410 -24.68 -4.10 -16.34
N ILE A 411 -23.36 -4.18 -16.17
CA ILE A 411 -22.66 -3.93 -14.92
C ILE A 411 -21.49 -2.99 -15.22
N PRO A 412 -21.17 -2.05 -14.32
CA PRO A 412 -21.89 -1.74 -13.10
C PRO A 412 -23.22 -1.02 -13.36
N GLY A 413 -24.11 -1.07 -12.35
CA GLY A 413 -25.34 -0.27 -12.38
C GLY A 413 -25.06 1.23 -12.26
N TYR A 414 -23.95 1.62 -11.63
CA TYR A 414 -23.59 3.03 -11.44
C TYR A 414 -22.16 3.33 -11.90
N LEU A 415 -21.99 4.44 -12.62
CA LEU A 415 -20.66 5.01 -12.89
C LEU A 415 -20.11 5.65 -11.62
N VAL A 416 -20.92 6.51 -11.00
CA VAL A 416 -20.62 7.15 -9.72
C VAL A 416 -21.82 6.98 -8.80
N GLN A 417 -21.55 6.51 -7.59
CA GLN A 417 -22.51 6.46 -6.49
C GLN A 417 -21.96 7.24 -5.30
N ASP A 418 -22.68 8.28 -4.91
CA ASP A 418 -22.54 8.85 -3.58
C ASP A 418 -23.53 8.13 -2.65
N ASP A 419 -23.10 7.82 -1.44
CA ASP A 419 -23.94 7.12 -0.49
C ASP A 419 -25.21 7.90 -0.14
N ALA A 420 -26.32 7.18 0.07
CA ALA A 420 -27.66 7.75 0.20
C ALA A 420 -27.86 8.69 1.39
N GLY A 421 -26.97 8.68 2.38
CA GLY A 421 -27.02 9.58 3.52
C GLY A 421 -26.07 10.77 3.45
N SER A 422 -25.28 10.92 2.38
CA SER A 422 -24.42 12.10 2.20
C SER A 422 -25.28 13.37 2.16
N PRO A 423 -25.14 14.30 3.13
CA PRO A 423 -25.82 15.58 3.05
C PRO A 423 -25.49 16.29 1.74
N ALA A 424 -26.45 17.04 1.17
CA ALA A 424 -26.17 17.85 -0.03
C ALA A 424 -25.07 18.91 0.20
N THR A 425 -24.74 19.19 1.46
CA THR A 425 -23.65 20.07 1.90
C THR A 425 -22.29 19.37 1.98
N THR A 426 -22.21 18.05 1.80
CA THR A 426 -20.94 17.34 1.77
C THR A 426 -20.10 17.85 0.59
N GLN A 427 -18.87 18.26 0.91
CA GLN A 427 -17.94 18.77 -0.08
C GLN A 427 -17.24 17.60 -0.77
N HIS A 428 -17.71 17.28 -1.97
CA HIS A 428 -17.09 16.34 -2.89
C HIS A 428 -16.53 17.12 -4.09
N GLU A 429 -15.21 17.12 -4.25
CA GLU A 429 -14.48 17.70 -5.37
C GLU A 429 -13.83 16.58 -6.17
N LEU A 430 -14.53 16.14 -7.22
CA LEU A 430 -14.11 15.03 -8.06
C LEU A 430 -14.06 15.45 -9.54
N SER A 431 -12.90 15.26 -10.16
CA SER A 431 -12.71 15.48 -11.58
C SER A 431 -12.45 14.17 -12.31
N VAL A 432 -13.31 13.84 -13.27
CA VAL A 432 -13.21 12.65 -14.11
C VAL A 432 -12.84 13.09 -15.53
N ARG A 433 -11.61 12.81 -15.98
CA ARG A 433 -11.08 13.35 -17.26
C ARG A 433 -10.39 12.31 -18.12
N ASN A 434 -10.45 12.43 -19.44
CA ASN A 434 -9.68 11.58 -20.35
C ASN A 434 -9.88 10.06 -20.13
N ASN A 435 -10.98 9.59 -19.53
CA ASN A 435 -11.20 8.16 -19.32
C ASN A 435 -11.96 7.57 -20.51
N VAL A 436 -11.74 6.29 -20.80
CA VAL A 436 -12.58 5.50 -21.73
C VAL A 436 -13.52 4.63 -20.90
N PHE A 437 -14.82 4.75 -21.16
CA PHE A 437 -15.86 3.90 -20.61
C PHE A 437 -16.59 3.21 -21.75
N VAL A 438 -16.48 1.88 -21.80
CA VAL A 438 -17.19 1.03 -22.77
C VAL A 438 -18.12 0.10 -22.00
N SER A 439 -19.41 0.18 -22.30
CA SER A 439 -20.42 -0.79 -21.85
C SER A 439 -21.06 -1.46 -23.07
N GLU A 440 -21.09 -2.80 -23.09
CA GLU A 440 -21.73 -3.58 -24.16
C GLU A 440 -23.16 -4.02 -23.80
N GLY A 441 -23.56 -3.86 -22.54
CA GLY A 441 -24.88 -4.20 -22.03
C GLY A 441 -25.96 -3.14 -22.34
N THR A 442 -27.23 -3.53 -22.24
CA THR A 442 -28.37 -2.62 -22.37
C THR A 442 -28.61 -1.85 -21.08
N GLY A 443 -28.72 -0.53 -21.08
CA GLY A 443 -29.13 0.27 -19.90
C GLY A 443 -28.08 1.23 -19.35
N GLY A 444 -26.84 1.20 -19.87
CA GLY A 444 -25.79 2.18 -19.57
C GLY A 444 -25.39 2.25 -18.09
N TYR A 445 -24.64 3.31 -17.74
CA TYR A 445 -24.27 3.61 -16.35
C TYR A 445 -25.14 4.72 -15.78
N ALA A 446 -25.79 4.46 -14.65
CA ALA A 446 -26.53 5.48 -13.92
C ALA A 446 -25.61 6.29 -12.99
N PHE A 447 -26.13 7.41 -12.52
CA PHE A 447 -25.57 8.15 -11.39
C PHE A 447 -26.50 8.02 -10.20
N LYS A 448 -25.93 7.81 -9.01
CA LYS A 448 -26.70 7.76 -7.77
C LYS A 448 -26.26 8.87 -6.83
N ASN A 449 -27.18 9.78 -6.54
CA ASN A 449 -27.01 10.92 -5.65
C ASN A 449 -25.76 11.80 -5.93
N PRO A 450 -25.37 12.06 -7.19
CA PRO A 450 -24.11 12.76 -7.45
C PRO A 450 -24.14 14.16 -6.86
N THR A 451 -23.17 14.44 -6.00
CA THR A 451 -22.90 15.76 -5.43
C THR A 451 -22.52 16.79 -6.52
N PRO A 452 -22.71 18.10 -6.25
CA PRO A 452 -22.46 19.15 -7.25
C PRO A 452 -21.02 19.26 -7.74
N GLY A 453 -20.03 18.87 -6.95
CA GLY A 453 -18.62 19.01 -7.32
C GLY A 453 -18.04 17.86 -8.14
N LEU A 454 -18.86 16.90 -8.57
CA LEU A 454 -18.50 15.92 -9.60
C LEU A 454 -18.49 16.58 -10.99
N SER A 455 -17.36 16.50 -11.70
CA SER A 455 -17.18 17.08 -13.05
C SER A 455 -16.62 16.07 -14.05
N PHE A 456 -16.99 16.23 -15.33
CA PHE A 456 -16.52 15.42 -16.45
C PHE A 456 -15.95 16.32 -17.56
N ASP A 457 -14.81 15.94 -18.12
CA ASP A 457 -14.19 16.64 -19.26
C ASP A 457 -13.32 15.67 -20.12
N HIS A 458 -13.49 15.69 -21.44
CA HIS A 458 -12.78 14.88 -22.43
C HIS A 458 -12.82 13.36 -22.17
N ASN A 459 -13.91 12.80 -21.67
CA ASN A 459 -14.04 11.35 -21.57
C ASN A 459 -14.62 10.73 -22.85
N ALA A 460 -14.44 9.43 -23.02
CA ALA A 460 -15.09 8.65 -24.08
C ALA A 460 -16.14 7.74 -23.45
N PHE A 461 -17.40 7.92 -23.84
CA PHE A 461 -18.53 7.11 -23.37
C PHE A 461 -19.16 6.36 -24.54
N TYR A 462 -18.97 5.04 -24.58
CA TYR A 462 -19.55 4.20 -25.62
C TYR A 462 -20.49 3.15 -25.03
N GLY A 463 -21.69 3.05 -25.60
CA GLY A 463 -22.79 2.25 -25.05
C GLY A 463 -23.40 2.83 -23.76
N ILE A 464 -23.09 4.09 -23.44
CA ILE A 464 -23.55 4.78 -22.22
C ILE A 464 -24.26 6.07 -22.64
N ASP A 465 -25.50 6.25 -22.19
CA ASP A 465 -26.25 7.49 -22.38
C ASP A 465 -25.89 8.50 -21.29
N MET A 466 -24.96 9.40 -21.59
CA MET A 466 -24.46 10.37 -20.62
C MET A 466 -25.47 11.49 -20.38
N THR A 467 -25.97 11.54 -19.15
CA THR A 467 -26.94 12.55 -18.69
C THR A 467 -26.29 13.79 -18.08
N ARG A 468 -24.95 13.84 -17.98
CA ARG A 468 -24.18 14.97 -17.44
C ARG A 468 -23.25 15.56 -18.52
N PRO A 469 -22.99 16.88 -18.50
CA PRO A 469 -22.06 17.50 -19.44
C PRO A 469 -20.64 16.93 -19.32
N ASP A 470 -20.05 16.57 -20.46
CA ASP A 470 -18.66 16.13 -20.61
C ASP A 470 -18.03 16.97 -21.73
N THR A 471 -17.45 18.12 -21.36
CA THR A 471 -16.94 19.08 -22.36
C THR A 471 -15.75 18.45 -23.10
N GLY A 472 -15.74 18.51 -24.43
CA GLY A 472 -14.71 17.85 -25.24
C GLY A 472 -14.80 16.32 -25.26
N GLY A 473 -15.86 15.75 -24.66
CA GLY A 473 -16.13 14.32 -24.63
C GLY A 473 -16.49 13.73 -26.00
N ILE A 474 -16.35 12.42 -26.12
CA ILE A 474 -16.70 11.66 -27.32
C ILE A 474 -17.69 10.53 -27.00
N THR A 475 -18.66 10.34 -27.89
CA THR A 475 -19.65 9.24 -27.80
C THR A 475 -19.55 8.21 -28.92
N ALA A 476 -18.68 8.47 -29.91
CA ALA A 476 -18.38 7.52 -30.97
C ALA A 476 -17.56 6.34 -30.42
N ASP A 477 -17.68 5.17 -31.08
CA ASP A 477 -16.91 3.97 -30.75
C ASP A 477 -15.41 4.29 -30.65
N PRO A 478 -14.78 4.11 -29.46
CA PRO A 478 -13.36 4.38 -29.26
C PRO A 478 -12.46 3.35 -29.97
N ARG A 479 -13.02 2.34 -30.64
CA ARG A 479 -12.31 1.23 -31.26
C ARG A 479 -11.40 0.53 -30.25
N LEU A 480 -11.92 0.33 -29.05
CA LEU A 480 -11.19 -0.31 -27.97
C LEU A 480 -11.01 -1.80 -28.29
N ARG A 481 -9.78 -2.29 -28.19
CA ARG A 481 -9.47 -3.71 -28.38
C ARG A 481 -9.63 -4.48 -27.06
N THR A 482 -9.70 -5.80 -27.16
CA THR A 482 -9.74 -6.71 -26.00
C THR A 482 -8.49 -6.66 -25.12
N ASP A 483 -7.42 -6.01 -25.57
CA ASP A 483 -6.18 -5.79 -24.82
C ASP A 483 -6.08 -4.34 -24.28
N PHE A 484 -7.20 -3.62 -24.25
CA PHE A 484 -7.34 -2.21 -23.83
C PHE A 484 -6.59 -1.17 -24.68
N ARG A 485 -5.97 -1.56 -25.80
CA ARG A 485 -5.36 -0.61 -26.72
C ARG A 485 -6.40 -0.04 -27.69
N LEU A 486 -6.17 1.19 -28.14
CA LEU A 486 -6.99 1.85 -29.14
C LEU A 486 -6.63 1.37 -30.55
N GLY A 487 -7.64 1.05 -31.36
CA GLY A 487 -7.47 0.71 -32.77
C GLY A 487 -7.11 1.90 -33.67
N ALA A 488 -6.58 1.61 -34.85
CA ALA A 488 -6.31 2.61 -35.87
C ALA A 488 -7.57 3.41 -36.25
N GLY A 489 -7.46 4.73 -36.30
CA GLY A 489 -8.59 5.63 -36.58
C GLY A 489 -9.58 5.79 -35.42
N SER A 490 -9.20 5.37 -34.21
CA SER A 490 -9.99 5.64 -33.00
C SER A 490 -10.17 7.14 -32.80
N PRO A 491 -11.40 7.61 -32.45
CA PRO A 491 -11.67 9.00 -32.09
C PRO A 491 -11.02 9.41 -30.76
N ALA A 492 -10.55 8.46 -29.95
CA ALA A 492 -9.89 8.72 -28.67
C ALA A 492 -8.39 9.05 -28.83
N LEU A 493 -7.81 8.93 -30.04
CA LEU A 493 -6.40 9.24 -30.28
C LEU A 493 -6.17 10.75 -30.31
N ALA A 494 -5.20 11.24 -29.51
CA ALA A 494 -4.82 12.66 -29.39
C ALA A 494 -6.01 13.61 -29.14
N ALA A 495 -7.02 13.14 -28.40
CA ALA A 495 -8.28 13.85 -28.14
C ALA A 495 -8.47 14.25 -26.67
N GLY A 496 -7.54 13.89 -25.78
CA GLY A 496 -7.64 14.20 -24.35
C GLY A 496 -7.22 15.63 -24.02
N ALA A 497 -7.69 16.11 -22.87
CA ALA A 497 -7.20 17.31 -22.22
C ALA A 497 -5.73 17.13 -21.78
N VAL A 498 -4.93 18.19 -21.87
CA VAL A 498 -3.56 18.17 -21.36
C VAL A 498 -3.58 18.23 -19.84
N ILE A 499 -2.93 17.26 -19.20
CA ILE A 499 -2.81 17.17 -17.74
C ILE A 499 -1.33 17.27 -17.37
N GLU A 500 -0.97 18.24 -16.54
CA GLU A 500 0.37 18.38 -15.99
C GLU A 500 0.63 17.30 -14.93
N ASN A 501 1.90 16.94 -14.70
CA ASN A 501 2.29 15.95 -13.67
C ASN A 501 1.59 14.58 -13.80
N ASN A 502 1.20 14.22 -15.02
CA ASN A 502 0.45 13.00 -15.37
C ASN A 502 1.24 11.67 -15.23
N GLY A 503 2.40 11.66 -14.56
CA GLY A 503 3.20 10.45 -14.32
C GLY A 503 4.14 10.05 -15.46
N GLY A 504 4.01 10.67 -16.64
CA GLY A 504 4.98 10.56 -17.73
C GLY A 504 4.94 9.28 -18.55
N LYS A 505 4.11 8.28 -18.19
CA LYS A 505 3.87 7.06 -18.98
C LYS A 505 2.43 6.58 -18.87
N ASP A 506 2.04 5.70 -19.79
CA ASP A 506 0.74 5.02 -19.80
C ASP A 506 0.79 3.63 -19.14
N TYR A 507 -0.34 2.91 -19.12
CA TYR A 507 -0.45 1.55 -18.57
C TYR A 507 0.54 0.56 -19.21
N PHE A 508 0.84 0.74 -20.49
CA PHE A 508 1.69 -0.15 -21.29
C PHE A 508 3.17 0.27 -21.27
N GLY A 509 3.53 1.27 -20.46
CA GLY A 509 4.89 1.79 -20.36
C GLY A 509 5.31 2.72 -21.50
N ASN A 510 4.40 3.16 -22.38
CA ASN A 510 4.69 4.16 -23.39
C ASN A 510 4.92 5.52 -22.72
N ARG A 511 6.00 6.21 -23.10
CA ARG A 511 6.23 7.60 -22.69
C ARG A 511 5.15 8.51 -23.25
N LEU A 512 4.59 9.35 -22.40
CA LEU A 512 3.62 10.37 -22.80
C LEU A 512 4.33 11.46 -23.62
N LYS A 513 3.69 11.89 -24.69
CA LYS A 513 4.21 12.92 -25.60
C LYS A 513 3.63 14.28 -25.25
N PRO A 514 4.35 15.37 -25.53
CA PRO A 514 3.77 16.71 -25.46
C PRO A 514 2.56 16.85 -26.38
N GLY A 515 1.60 17.67 -25.98
CA GLY A 515 0.34 17.91 -26.70
C GLY A 515 -0.82 17.11 -26.14
N ALA A 516 -1.93 17.07 -26.87
CA ALA A 516 -3.13 16.35 -26.47
C ALA A 516 -2.84 14.84 -26.33
N PRO A 517 -3.03 14.23 -25.14
CA PRO A 517 -2.87 12.80 -24.97
C PRO A 517 -4.01 12.04 -25.65
N ASN A 518 -3.90 10.72 -25.73
CA ASN A 518 -5.08 9.89 -25.99
C ASN A 518 -6.03 9.95 -24.78
N ILE A 519 -7.31 9.74 -25.02
CA ILE A 519 -8.29 9.40 -23.98
C ILE A 519 -8.10 7.91 -23.65
N GLY A 520 -8.01 7.58 -22.37
CA GLY A 520 -7.82 6.23 -21.84
C GLY A 520 -6.39 5.91 -21.40
N ALA A 521 -6.18 4.64 -21.04
CA ALA A 521 -4.95 4.12 -20.45
C ALA A 521 -3.84 3.82 -21.46
N TYR A 522 -4.12 3.97 -22.77
CA TYR A 522 -3.19 3.72 -23.86
C TYR A 522 -2.79 5.03 -24.58
N ALA A 523 -1.52 5.39 -24.52
CA ALA A 523 -0.93 6.58 -25.15
C ALA A 523 -0.16 6.29 -26.46
N GLY A 524 -0.20 5.04 -26.94
CA GLY A 524 0.44 4.66 -28.19
C GLY A 524 -0.31 5.12 -29.45
N ARG A 525 0.22 4.77 -30.61
CA ARG A 525 -0.47 4.98 -31.90
C ARG A 525 -1.58 3.94 -32.05
N GLY A 526 -2.65 4.28 -32.77
CA GLY A 526 -3.72 3.32 -33.06
C GLY A 526 -3.18 2.01 -33.66
N VAL A 527 -3.53 0.90 -33.01
CA VAL A 527 -3.07 -0.45 -33.38
C VAL A 527 -3.89 -0.96 -34.57
N ARG A 528 -3.22 -1.57 -35.55
CA ARG A 528 -3.87 -2.13 -36.74
C ARG A 528 -4.58 -3.45 -36.47
#